data_AF-A0A9E4JNI6-F1
#
_entry.id   AF-A0A9E4JNI6-F1
#
_cell.length_a   1.000
_cell.length_b   1.000
_cell.length_c   1.000
_cell.angle_alpha   90.00
_cell.angle_beta   90.00
_cell.angle_gamma   90.00
#
_symmetry.space_group_name_H-M   'P 1'
#
loop_
_entity.id
_entity.type
_entity.pdbx_description
1 polymer ?
#
loop_
_entity_poly.entity_id
_entity_poly.type
_entity_poly.pdbx_seq_one_letter_code
_entity_poly.pdbx_strand_id
1 'polypeptide(L)'
;MIEVSLLVLFAPPLALMAAGAVIYAGINHQLQGKNQSQNNLNSNPKKNNNFQAYPELRCTNYSLLLVVSAKQEKVIQSIKANGNIQADDCSPLYRATQALWMGGESDLLKLNITPDFLTKSKVLDTSEYDVYFLLISLSNYEKGFAKDVTSIDRSDAFEKLPYISQGVTVSDRLFNYDDQLPFLYAR
;
A
#
# COMPACT_ATOMS: atom_id res chain seq x y z
N MET A 1 -61.34 31.40 25.24
CA MET A 1 -59.89 31.33 24.94
C MET A 1 -59.74 30.61 23.62
N ILE A 2 -59.13 31.30 22.68
CA ILE A 2 -58.76 30.84 21.33
C ILE A 2 -57.42 30.12 21.47
N GLU A 3 -57.22 29.01 20.75
CA GLU A 3 -55.93 28.62 20.17
C GLU A 3 -56.23 27.64 19.03
N VAL A 4 -55.56 27.88 17.90
CA VAL A 4 -55.85 27.39 16.57
C VAL A 4 -54.60 26.65 16.09
N SER A 5 -54.80 25.49 15.45
CA SER A 5 -53.94 24.84 14.43
C SER A 5 -52.41 24.76 14.64
N LEU A 6 -51.84 23.57 14.47
CA LEU A 6 -51.02 23.28 13.27
C LEU A 6 -50.73 21.78 13.10
N LEU A 7 -51.14 21.27 11.94
CA LEU A 7 -50.73 20.01 11.34
C LEU A 7 -49.34 20.20 10.71
N VAL A 8 -48.38 19.32 11.01
CA VAL A 8 -47.23 19.10 10.10
C VAL A 8 -47.00 17.60 9.95
N LEU A 9 -47.51 17.11 8.82
CA LEU A 9 -47.37 15.76 8.30
C LEU A 9 -46.02 15.68 7.56
N PHE A 10 -44.99 15.09 8.17
CA PHE A 10 -43.72 14.84 7.48
C PHE A 10 -43.76 13.48 6.77
N ALA A 11 -43.97 13.51 5.45
CA ALA A 11 -43.63 12.40 4.57
C ALA A 11 -42.22 12.63 4.02
N PRO A 12 -41.29 11.66 4.06
CA PRO A 12 -40.02 11.76 3.35
C PRO A 12 -40.14 11.13 1.96
N PRO A 13 -39.75 11.81 0.87
CA PRO A 13 -39.47 11.11 -0.38
C PRO A 13 -37.98 11.09 -0.68
N LEU A 14 -37.48 9.85 -0.70
CA LEU A 14 -36.69 9.24 -1.78
C LEU A 14 -35.32 9.83 -2.13
N ALA A 15 -34.32 9.01 -1.83
CA ALA A 15 -32.95 9.06 -2.29
C ALA A 15 -32.84 9.10 -3.82
N LEU A 16 -32.03 10.03 -4.34
CA LEU A 16 -31.44 9.94 -5.68
C LEU A 16 -30.05 9.31 -5.57
N MET A 17 -29.97 8.01 -5.92
CA MET A 17 -28.72 7.34 -6.26
C MET A 17 -28.31 7.78 -7.67
N ALA A 18 -27.29 8.64 -7.79
CA ALA A 18 -26.64 8.89 -9.07
C ALA A 18 -25.51 7.87 -9.27
N ALA A 19 -25.79 6.84 -10.07
CA ALA A 19 -24.78 5.92 -10.58
C ALA A 19 -23.95 6.62 -11.67
N GLY A 20 -22.72 7.02 -11.34
CA GLY A 20 -21.74 7.48 -12.31
C GLY A 20 -21.04 6.28 -12.96
N ALA A 21 -21.43 5.93 -14.19
CA ALA A 21 -20.68 5.01 -15.03
C ALA A 21 -19.50 5.75 -15.67
N VAL A 22 -18.27 5.32 -15.39
CA VAL A 22 -17.08 5.81 -16.10
C VAL A 22 -16.78 4.88 -17.26
N ILE A 23 -16.87 5.40 -18.48
CA ILE A 23 -16.44 4.72 -19.71
C ILE A 23 -14.95 5.03 -19.89
N TYR A 24 -14.09 4.04 -19.75
CA TYR A 24 -12.70 4.14 -20.20
C TYR A 24 -12.59 3.57 -21.62
N ALA A 25 -12.33 4.45 -22.59
CA ALA A 25 -11.91 4.06 -23.92
C ALA A 25 -10.41 3.74 -23.90
N GLY A 26 -10.05 2.49 -24.19
CA GLY A 26 -8.67 2.04 -24.32
C GLY A 26 -8.01 2.57 -25.60
N ILE A 27 -6.75 2.97 -25.49
CA ILE A 27 -5.85 3.17 -26.63
C ILE A 27 -4.64 2.29 -26.41
N ASN A 28 -4.64 1.11 -27.05
CA ASN A 28 -3.45 0.27 -27.21
C ASN A 28 -2.57 0.90 -28.29
N HIS A 29 -1.49 1.56 -27.90
CA HIS A 29 -0.40 1.90 -28.83
C HIS A 29 0.58 0.73 -28.92
N GLN A 30 0.37 -0.05 -29.99
CA GLN A 30 1.27 -1.05 -30.55
C GLN A 30 2.61 -0.40 -30.91
N LEU A 31 3.66 -0.65 -30.12
CA LEU A 31 5.04 -0.41 -30.53
C LEU A 31 5.60 -1.69 -31.16
N GLN A 32 5.42 -1.82 -32.47
CA GLN A 32 6.26 -2.70 -33.30
C GLN A 32 7.21 -1.83 -34.10
N GLY A 33 8.52 -2.05 -33.92
CA GLY A 33 9.51 -1.42 -34.78
C GLY A 33 10.95 -1.82 -34.46
N LYS A 34 11.39 -2.88 -35.16
CA LYS A 34 12.70 -3.03 -35.81
C LYS A 34 13.96 -3.19 -34.94
N ASN A 35 14.46 -4.42 -34.90
CA ASN A 35 15.88 -4.71 -35.12
C ASN A 35 16.01 -5.99 -35.96
N GLN A 36 16.38 -5.81 -37.23
CA GLN A 36 16.89 -6.88 -38.08
C GLN A 36 18.41 -6.92 -37.99
N SER A 37 18.93 -8.11 -38.26
CA SER A 37 20.29 -8.44 -38.69
C SER A 37 21.24 -8.89 -37.58
N GLN A 38 21.39 -10.21 -37.46
CA GLN A 38 22.71 -10.82 -37.32
C GLN A 38 22.76 -12.12 -38.14
N ASN A 39 23.69 -12.11 -39.09
CA ASN A 39 24.02 -13.19 -40.02
C ASN A 39 24.77 -14.35 -39.32
N ASN A 40 24.60 -15.53 -39.90
CA ASN A 40 25.28 -16.80 -39.65
C ASN A 40 26.81 -16.71 -39.45
N LEU A 41 27.37 -17.51 -38.53
CA LEU A 41 28.23 -18.67 -38.84
C LEU A 41 28.73 -19.43 -37.59
N ASN A 42 28.17 -20.63 -37.42
CA ASN A 42 28.79 -21.90 -37.04
C ASN A 42 30.23 -21.91 -36.43
N SER A 43 30.39 -22.38 -35.19
CA SER A 43 31.53 -23.23 -34.78
C SER A 43 31.32 -23.94 -33.42
N ASN A 44 31.27 -25.27 -33.48
CA ASN A 44 31.49 -26.36 -32.49
C ASN A 44 31.36 -26.14 -30.95
N PRO A 45 30.70 -27.08 -30.23
CA PRO A 45 30.57 -27.03 -28.77
C PRO A 45 31.82 -27.63 -28.09
N LYS A 46 32.68 -26.78 -27.52
CA LYS A 46 33.66 -27.21 -26.51
C LYS A 46 33.01 -27.16 -25.14
N LYS A 47 32.65 -28.35 -24.65
CA LYS A 47 32.20 -28.64 -23.28
C LYS A 47 33.30 -28.24 -22.30
N ASN A 48 33.18 -27.07 -21.67
CA ASN A 48 34.00 -26.69 -20.53
C ASN A 48 33.07 -26.40 -19.35
N ASN A 49 33.00 -27.37 -18.44
CA ASN A 49 32.23 -27.30 -17.22
C ASN A 49 32.95 -26.38 -16.22
N ASN A 50 32.80 -25.07 -16.39
CA ASN A 50 32.92 -24.14 -15.29
C ASN A 50 31.50 -23.67 -14.99
N PHE A 51 30.80 -24.44 -14.15
CA PHE A 51 29.66 -23.92 -13.40
C PHE A 51 30.19 -22.84 -12.47
N GLN A 52 30.32 -21.64 -13.03
CA GLN A 52 30.37 -20.42 -12.25
C GLN A 52 29.00 -20.35 -11.59
N ALA A 53 28.95 -20.74 -10.31
CA ALA A 53 27.77 -20.57 -9.49
C ALA A 53 27.34 -19.10 -9.67
N TYR A 54 26.22 -18.92 -10.36
CA TYR A 54 25.53 -17.64 -10.35
C TYR A 54 25.38 -17.27 -8.88
N PRO A 55 25.76 -16.05 -8.47
CA PRO A 55 25.45 -15.62 -7.11
C PRO A 55 23.96 -15.87 -6.94
N GLU A 56 23.60 -16.67 -5.93
CA GLU A 56 22.23 -16.82 -5.48
C GLU A 56 21.59 -15.44 -5.55
N LEU A 57 20.49 -15.34 -6.32
CA LEU A 57 19.67 -14.15 -6.40
C LEU A 57 19.43 -13.71 -4.96
N ARG A 58 20.17 -12.70 -4.51
CA ARG A 58 19.91 -12.05 -3.23
C ARG A 58 18.47 -11.59 -3.35
N CYS A 59 17.58 -12.29 -2.67
CA CYS A 59 16.19 -11.90 -2.60
C CYS A 59 16.20 -10.57 -1.86
N THR A 60 16.24 -9.47 -2.61
CA THR A 60 16.14 -8.13 -2.05
C THR A 60 14.72 -7.99 -1.59
N ASN A 61 14.48 -8.33 -0.32
CA ASN A 61 13.22 -8.10 0.35
C ASN A 61 13.08 -6.58 0.52
N TYR A 62 12.06 -6.02 -0.12
CA TYR A 62 11.68 -4.63 0.09
C TYR A 62 10.68 -4.56 1.23
N SER A 63 10.69 -3.46 1.95
CA SER A 63 9.77 -3.20 3.04
C SER A 63 9.05 -1.90 2.82
N LEU A 64 7.74 -1.94 3.05
CA LEU A 64 6.86 -0.78 3.05
C LEU A 64 6.32 -0.58 4.45
N LEU A 65 6.62 0.58 5.03
CA LEU A 65 6.05 1.02 6.28
C LEU A 65 4.94 2.02 5.98
N LEU A 66 3.75 1.75 6.51
CA LEU A 66 2.61 2.66 6.42
C LEU A 66 2.24 3.16 7.82
N VAL A 67 1.88 4.44 7.89
CA VAL A 67 1.20 5.02 9.05
C VAL A 67 -0.25 5.23 8.71
N VAL A 68 -1.13 4.54 9.41
CA VAL A 68 -2.54 4.46 9.07
C VAL A 68 -3.36 5.04 10.22
N SER A 69 -4.28 5.95 9.92
CA SER A 69 -5.18 6.52 10.92
C SER A 69 -6.05 5.46 11.57
N ALA A 70 -6.13 5.47 12.90
CA ALA A 70 -7.03 4.60 13.66
C ALA A 70 -8.52 4.89 13.39
N LYS A 71 -8.87 6.01 12.73
CA LYS A 71 -10.24 6.30 12.27
C LYS A 71 -10.76 5.24 11.29
N GLN A 72 -9.87 4.52 10.62
CA GLN A 72 -10.20 3.47 9.65
C GLN A 72 -9.93 2.09 10.24
N GLU A 73 -10.40 1.83 11.46
CA GLU A 73 -10.16 0.58 12.18
C GLU A 73 -10.62 -0.66 11.40
N LYS A 74 -11.69 -0.55 10.60
CA LYS A 74 -12.22 -1.66 9.81
C LYS A 74 -11.16 -2.30 8.88
N VAL A 75 -10.39 -1.50 8.16
CA VAL A 75 -9.35 -2.04 7.25
C VAL A 75 -8.20 -2.65 8.03
N ILE A 76 -7.85 -2.08 9.18
CA ILE A 76 -6.82 -2.62 10.07
C ILE A 76 -7.20 -3.98 10.61
N GLN A 77 -8.43 -4.15 11.08
CA GLN A 77 -8.93 -5.43 11.60
C GLN A 77 -9.03 -6.49 10.50
N SER A 78 -9.43 -6.10 9.28
CA SER A 78 -9.41 -6.99 8.10
C SER A 78 -8.00 -7.53 7.83
N ILE A 79 -7.01 -6.63 7.76
CA ILE A 79 -5.61 -7.01 7.51
C ILE A 79 -5.05 -7.87 8.66
N LYS A 80 -5.35 -7.53 9.93
CA LYS A 80 -4.94 -8.33 11.10
C LYS A 80 -5.54 -9.74 11.06
N ALA A 81 -6.81 -9.86 10.73
CA ALA A 81 -7.51 -11.14 10.68
C ALA A 81 -7.00 -12.04 9.54
N ASN A 82 -6.70 -11.46 8.38
CA ASN A 82 -6.27 -12.19 7.20
C ASN A 82 -4.76 -12.43 7.15
N GLY A 83 -3.95 -11.64 7.87
CA GLY A 83 -2.48 -11.68 7.81
C GLY A 83 -1.89 -11.18 6.48
N ASN A 84 -2.73 -10.75 5.55
CA ASN A 84 -2.36 -10.20 4.25
C ASN A 84 -3.39 -9.14 3.80
N ILE A 85 -3.02 -8.33 2.82
CA ILE A 85 -3.89 -7.30 2.22
C ILE A 85 -4.75 -7.92 1.13
N GLN A 86 -6.07 -7.79 1.26
CA GLN A 86 -7.01 -8.20 0.23
C GLN A 86 -7.30 -7.05 -0.75
N ALA A 87 -7.84 -7.37 -1.93
CA ALA A 87 -8.20 -6.34 -2.92
C ALA A 87 -9.17 -5.29 -2.36
N ASP A 88 -10.11 -5.70 -1.52
CA ASP A 88 -11.10 -4.81 -0.89
C ASP A 88 -10.46 -3.88 0.16
N ASP A 89 -9.27 -4.22 0.68
CA ASP A 89 -8.55 -3.42 1.65
C ASP A 89 -7.76 -2.28 0.99
N CYS A 90 -7.44 -2.38 -0.31
CA CYS A 90 -6.53 -1.46 -1.02
C CYS A 90 -7.00 0.01 -0.96
N SER A 91 -8.24 0.28 -1.39
CA SER A 91 -8.75 1.66 -1.44
C SER A 91 -8.94 2.26 -0.03
N PRO A 92 -9.55 1.55 0.94
CA PRO A 92 -9.60 2.02 2.33
C PRO A 92 -8.21 2.28 2.92
N LEU A 93 -7.26 1.37 2.69
CA LEU A 93 -5.89 1.48 3.21
C LEU A 93 -5.16 2.69 2.62
N TYR A 94 -5.25 2.90 1.31
CA TYR A 94 -4.71 4.09 0.67
C TYR A 94 -5.28 5.36 1.30
N ARG A 95 -6.61 5.44 1.45
CA ARG A 95 -7.30 6.60 2.04
C ARG A 95 -6.90 6.85 3.49
N ALA A 96 -6.65 5.80 4.24
CA ALA A 96 -6.31 5.84 5.66
C ALA A 96 -4.82 6.13 5.92
N THR A 97 -3.95 5.93 4.92
CA THR A 97 -2.51 6.17 5.03
C THR A 97 -2.24 7.67 5.12
N GLN A 98 -1.56 8.07 6.19
CA GLN A 98 -1.14 9.45 6.45
C GLN A 98 0.29 9.70 5.97
N ALA A 99 1.16 8.72 6.18
CA ALA A 99 2.55 8.77 5.76
C ALA A 99 3.04 7.36 5.41
N LEU A 100 4.09 7.30 4.60
CA LEU A 100 4.68 6.02 4.21
C LEU A 100 6.19 6.14 4.00
N TRP A 101 6.85 4.99 4.00
CA TRP A 101 8.25 4.84 3.64
C TRP A 101 8.48 3.49 2.96
N MET A 102 9.36 3.45 1.97
CA MET A 102 9.80 2.22 1.31
C MET A 102 11.31 2.17 1.29
N GLY A 103 11.87 0.98 1.55
CA GLY A 103 13.31 0.75 1.42
C GLY A 103 13.66 -0.73 1.54
N GLY A 104 14.96 -1.02 1.55
CA GLY A 104 15.43 -2.38 1.81
C GLY A 104 15.45 -2.70 3.31
N GLU A 105 15.54 -3.98 3.64
CA GLU A 105 15.70 -4.47 5.02
C GLU A 105 16.89 -3.80 5.75
N SER A 106 18.00 -3.58 5.02
CA SER A 106 19.19 -2.89 5.53
C SER A 106 18.92 -1.45 5.97
N ASP A 107 17.96 -0.78 5.34
CA ASP A 107 17.60 0.60 5.65
C ASP A 107 16.62 0.66 6.82
N LEU A 108 15.69 -0.31 6.93
CA LEU A 108 14.83 -0.45 8.12
C LEU A 108 15.64 -0.57 9.42
N LEU A 109 16.72 -1.36 9.41
CA LEU A 109 17.59 -1.52 10.58
C LEU A 109 18.25 -0.21 11.01
N LYS A 110 18.60 0.66 10.05
CA LYS A 110 19.14 2.00 10.35
C LYS A 110 18.09 2.93 10.94
N LEU A 111 16.83 2.70 10.62
CA LEU A 111 15.69 3.48 11.13
C LEU A 111 15.24 3.01 12.53
N ASN A 112 15.87 1.97 13.07
CA ASN A 112 15.57 1.41 14.39
C ASN A 112 14.10 0.95 14.55
N ILE A 113 13.43 0.66 13.43
CA ILE A 113 12.07 0.12 13.38
C ILE A 113 12.18 -1.39 13.54
N THR A 114 12.11 -1.86 14.79
CA THR A 114 12.04 -3.28 15.11
C THR A 114 10.60 -3.71 15.37
N PRO A 115 10.27 -5.00 15.32
CA PRO A 115 8.96 -5.48 15.78
C PRO A 115 8.60 -4.98 17.20
N ASP A 116 9.60 -4.82 18.07
CA ASP A 116 9.41 -4.27 19.42
C ASP A 116 8.99 -2.79 19.41
N PHE A 117 9.39 -2.02 18.40
CA PHE A 117 8.90 -0.65 18.22
C PHE A 117 7.39 -0.63 17.98
N LEU A 118 6.86 -1.63 17.26
CA LEU A 118 5.44 -1.77 16.96
C LEU A 118 4.59 -2.17 18.20
N THR A 119 5.22 -2.57 19.30
CA THR A 119 4.52 -3.04 20.51
C THR A 119 4.72 -2.13 21.73
N LYS A 120 5.56 -1.09 21.64
CA LYS A 120 6.02 -0.32 22.82
C LYS A 120 5.01 0.67 23.39
N SER A 121 3.99 1.08 22.64
CA SER A 121 3.14 2.23 23.01
C SER A 121 1.65 1.91 22.96
N LYS A 122 1.19 0.92 23.72
CA LYS A 122 -0.23 0.61 23.81
C LYS A 122 -0.99 1.75 24.51
N VAL A 123 -1.86 2.43 23.78
CA VAL A 123 -2.71 3.50 24.34
C VAL A 123 -3.88 2.87 25.12
N LEU A 124 -4.17 3.40 26.31
CA LEU A 124 -5.31 2.99 27.15
C LEU A 124 -6.61 3.72 26.75
N ASP A 125 -6.51 4.96 26.26
CA ASP A 125 -7.65 5.80 25.86
C ASP A 125 -7.65 6.05 24.34
N THR A 126 -8.83 6.00 23.72
CA THR A 126 -8.97 6.20 22.27
C THR A 126 -8.90 7.69 21.93
N SER A 127 -7.87 8.10 21.19
CA SER A 127 -7.77 9.43 20.58
C SER A 127 -8.06 9.37 19.08
N GLU A 128 -8.47 10.50 18.52
CA GLU A 128 -8.69 10.66 17.08
C GLU A 128 -7.36 10.73 16.28
N TYR A 129 -6.26 11.01 16.97
CA TYR A 129 -4.91 11.10 16.41
C TYR A 129 -4.15 9.78 16.49
N ASP A 130 -4.79 8.72 16.98
CA ASP A 130 -4.16 7.42 17.07
C ASP A 130 -3.88 6.84 15.70
N VAL A 131 -2.81 6.05 15.64
CA VAL A 131 -2.34 5.41 14.40
C VAL A 131 -1.99 3.94 14.62
N TYR A 132 -1.94 3.23 13.50
CA TYR A 132 -1.33 1.93 13.36
C TYR A 132 -0.13 2.03 12.41
N PHE A 133 0.94 1.33 12.74
CA PHE A 133 2.03 1.05 11.80
C PHE A 133 1.79 -0.30 11.15
N LEU A 134 1.89 -0.34 9.83
CA LEU A 134 1.86 -1.57 9.06
C LEU A 134 3.21 -1.74 8.40
N LEU A 135 3.91 -2.81 8.74
CA LEU A 135 5.12 -3.25 8.08
C LEU A 135 4.75 -4.34 7.09
N ILE A 136 4.90 -4.05 5.80
CA ILE A 136 4.56 -4.93 4.70
C ILE A 136 5.85 -5.38 4.01
N SER A 137 6.06 -6.69 3.94
CA SER A 137 7.14 -7.29 3.17
C SER A 137 6.73 -7.41 1.71
N LEU A 138 7.58 -6.94 0.79
CA LEU A 138 7.29 -6.87 -0.64
C LEU A 138 8.28 -7.73 -1.44
N SER A 139 7.75 -8.46 -2.43
CA SER A 139 8.55 -9.30 -3.33
C SER A 139 9.42 -8.51 -4.31
N ASN A 140 9.07 -7.27 -4.58
CA ASN A 140 9.76 -6.41 -5.52
C ASN A 140 9.61 -4.93 -5.14
N TYR A 141 10.52 -4.13 -5.66
CA TYR A 141 10.39 -2.68 -5.61
C TYR A 141 9.16 -2.25 -6.41
N GLU A 142 8.39 -1.31 -5.87
CA GLU A 142 7.21 -0.75 -6.51
C GLU A 142 7.35 0.77 -6.49
N LYS A 143 7.61 1.35 -7.67
CA LYS A 143 7.94 2.77 -7.82
C LYS A 143 6.88 3.72 -7.28
N GLY A 144 5.61 3.33 -7.25
CA GLY A 144 4.51 4.16 -6.73
C GLY A 144 4.55 4.35 -5.20
N PHE A 145 5.45 3.65 -4.50
CA PHE A 145 5.79 3.92 -3.10
C PHE A 145 7.12 4.69 -2.95
N ALA A 146 7.57 5.41 -3.97
CA ALA A 146 8.65 6.37 -3.81
C ALA A 146 8.11 7.72 -3.27
N LYS A 147 9.02 8.56 -2.76
CA LYS A 147 8.69 9.85 -2.16
C LYS A 147 8.00 10.80 -3.15
N ASP A 148 8.59 10.95 -4.33
CA ASP A 148 8.23 11.96 -5.32
C ASP A 148 7.40 11.34 -6.47
N VAL A 149 6.21 10.85 -6.16
CA VAL A 149 5.28 10.27 -7.16
C VAL A 149 3.92 10.95 -7.12
N THR A 150 3.16 10.82 -8.21
CA THR A 150 1.81 11.35 -8.28
C THR A 150 0.84 10.56 -7.40
N SER A 151 -0.25 11.20 -6.97
CA SER A 151 -1.29 10.51 -6.20
C SER A 151 -1.94 9.35 -6.98
N ILE A 152 -1.97 9.44 -8.31
CA ILE A 152 -2.49 8.39 -9.21
C ILE A 152 -1.53 7.19 -9.19
N ASP A 153 -0.24 7.41 -9.47
CA ASP A 153 0.77 6.33 -9.42
C ASP A 153 0.80 5.64 -8.05
N ARG A 154 0.61 6.43 -6.99
CA ARG A 154 0.54 5.91 -5.62
C ARG A 154 -0.71 5.07 -5.42
N SER A 155 -1.87 5.52 -5.86
CA SER A 155 -3.12 4.73 -5.81
C SER A 155 -2.96 3.41 -6.57
N ASP A 156 -2.41 3.44 -7.78
CA ASP A 156 -2.15 2.25 -8.60
C ASP A 156 -1.19 1.27 -7.90
N ALA A 157 -0.21 1.78 -7.15
CA ALA A 157 0.67 0.94 -6.35
C ALA A 157 -0.05 0.26 -5.17
N PHE A 158 -0.99 0.95 -4.51
CA PHE A 158 -1.81 0.33 -3.47
C PHE A 158 -2.69 -0.81 -4.02
N GLU A 159 -3.21 -0.69 -5.24
CA GLU A 159 -4.00 -1.75 -5.90
C GLU A 159 -3.18 -3.01 -6.19
N LYS A 160 -1.85 -2.90 -6.28
CA LYS A 160 -0.96 -4.05 -6.52
C LYS A 160 -0.63 -4.82 -5.24
N LEU A 161 -0.86 -4.25 -4.05
CA LEU A 161 -0.45 -4.83 -2.77
C LEU A 161 -0.88 -6.30 -2.56
N PRO A 162 -2.10 -6.74 -2.94
CA PRO A 162 -2.50 -8.13 -2.77
C PRO A 162 -1.62 -9.14 -3.51
N TYR A 163 -0.92 -8.70 -4.56
CA TYR A 163 -0.10 -9.55 -5.43
C TYR A 163 1.39 -9.49 -5.10
N ILE A 164 1.86 -8.35 -4.57
CA ILE A 164 3.29 -8.12 -4.28
C ILE A 164 3.62 -8.23 -2.79
N SER A 165 2.61 -8.23 -1.92
CA SER A 165 2.76 -8.42 -0.47
C SER A 165 3.04 -9.90 -0.16
N GLN A 166 4.12 -10.14 0.57
CA GLN A 166 4.50 -11.45 1.08
C GLN A 166 4.03 -11.68 2.51
N GLY A 167 3.64 -10.62 3.21
CA GLY A 167 3.18 -10.68 4.60
C GLY A 167 3.06 -9.29 5.21
N VAL A 168 2.16 -9.16 6.19
CA VAL A 168 1.90 -7.90 6.87
C VAL A 168 1.97 -8.09 8.38
N THR A 169 2.77 -7.25 9.02
CA THR A 169 2.79 -7.09 10.48
C THR A 169 2.13 -5.79 10.83
N VAL A 170 1.14 -5.84 11.72
CA VAL A 170 0.41 -4.66 12.17
C VAL A 170 0.72 -4.40 13.64
N SER A 171 1.08 -3.16 13.96
CA SER A 171 1.36 -2.75 15.33
C SER A 171 0.12 -2.77 16.22
N ASP A 172 0.35 -2.63 17.52
CA ASP A 172 -0.69 -2.14 18.41
C ASP A 172 -1.07 -0.70 18.05
N ARG A 173 -2.21 -0.24 18.55
CA ARG A 173 -2.63 1.15 18.39
C ARG A 173 -1.70 2.06 19.19
N LEU A 174 -1.15 3.09 18.56
CA LEU A 174 -0.19 4.02 19.16
C LEU A 174 -0.70 5.45 19.10
N PHE A 175 -0.39 6.24 20.14
CA PHE A 175 -0.73 7.65 20.24
C PHE A 175 0.42 8.48 19.67
N ASN A 176 0.09 9.44 18.80
CA ASN A 176 0.93 10.56 18.36
C ASN A 176 2.41 10.22 18.03
N TYR A 177 2.72 10.13 16.73
CA TYR A 177 4.04 9.72 16.24
C TYR A 177 4.93 10.86 15.71
N ASP A 178 4.48 12.12 15.79
CA ASP A 178 5.08 13.25 15.06
C ASP A 178 6.58 13.46 15.38
N ASP A 179 7.02 13.14 16.60
CA ASP A 179 8.42 13.33 17.01
C ASP A 179 9.32 12.10 16.79
N GLN A 180 8.78 10.95 16.37
CA GLN A 180 9.52 9.68 16.43
C GLN A 180 10.03 9.14 15.09
N LEU A 181 9.57 9.66 13.94
CA LEU A 181 9.87 9.05 12.63
C LEU A 181 10.15 10.08 11.51
N PRO A 182 11.32 10.76 11.53
CA PRO A 182 11.66 11.86 10.60
C PRO A 182 11.85 11.45 9.13
N PHE A 183 11.79 10.16 8.83
CA PHE A 183 12.02 9.57 7.50
C PHE A 183 10.72 9.22 6.77
N LEU A 184 9.59 9.28 7.46
CA LEU A 184 8.29 9.16 6.83
C LEU A 184 8.02 10.40 5.98
N TYR A 185 7.39 10.21 4.84
CA TYR A 185 6.90 11.32 4.04
C TYR A 185 5.39 11.25 3.90
N ALA A 186 4.78 12.43 3.82
CA ALA A 186 3.34 12.57 3.66
C ALA A 186 2.89 11.93 2.34
N ARG A 187 1.69 11.34 2.39
CA ARG A 187 1.01 10.76 1.23
C ARG A 187 0.62 11.81 0.18
#